data_AF-A0A094A6Q4-F1
#
_entry.id   AF-A0A094A6Q4-F1
#
_cell.length_a   1.000
_cell.length_b   1.000
_cell.length_c   1.000
_cell.angle_alpha   90.00
_cell.angle_beta   90.00
_cell.angle_gamma   90.00
#
_symmetry.space_group_name_H-M   'P 1'
#
loop_
_entity.id
_entity.type
_entity.pdbx_description
1 polymer ?
#
loop_
_entity_poly.entity_id
_entity_poly.type
_entity_poly.pdbx_seq_one_letter_code
_entity_poly.pdbx_strand_id
1 'polypeptide(L)'
;SSVTPSTGTLLKLLLHRLTDEDPESRSNAAYATGLLIQHSEDAGTYGPAYPEILRKLEPLLQTERARTLDNAAGCVSRMITAHPDKVPISDVLPVLVGLLPLKEDYEENAPIYQCIVGLYQAGNPTVQELTPQLVPVFAAVLGEPKEQLEEETRAKLVETVKYIANKQPALIQGHAVLAALYVIEVKCAVSYGSRPGSTPRESKRRMCMPAAKVYTI
;
A
#
# COMPACT_ATOMS: atom_id res chain seq x y z
N SER A 1 18.14 -10.33 15.59
CA SER A 1 17.15 -11.27 15.03
C SER A 1 17.66 -12.72 15.06
N SER A 2 16.79 -13.74 15.17
CA SER A 2 17.21 -15.17 15.27
C SER A 2 17.78 -15.75 13.97
N VAL A 3 17.47 -15.14 12.81
CA VAL A 3 17.93 -15.62 11.50
C VAL A 3 19.33 -15.09 11.13
N THR A 4 19.77 -13.99 11.74
CA THR A 4 21.03 -13.28 11.38
C THR A 4 22.25 -14.21 11.29
N PRO A 5 22.52 -15.14 12.25
CA PRO A 5 23.68 -16.03 12.18
C PRO A 5 23.66 -17.00 10.98
N SER A 6 22.49 -17.27 10.43
CA SER A 6 22.29 -18.21 9.32
C SER A 6 22.19 -17.53 7.95
N THR A 7 22.38 -16.21 7.88
CA THR A 7 22.12 -15.41 6.67
C THR A 7 22.85 -15.94 5.45
N GLY A 8 24.17 -16.15 5.53
CA GLY A 8 24.95 -16.63 4.39
C GLY A 8 24.53 -18.02 3.91
N THR A 9 24.26 -18.94 4.85
CA THR A 9 23.82 -20.31 4.53
C THR A 9 22.45 -20.31 3.86
N LEU A 10 21.49 -19.58 4.42
CA LEU A 10 20.13 -19.49 3.87
C LEU A 10 20.12 -18.76 2.53
N LEU A 11 20.84 -17.64 2.41
CA LEU A 11 20.93 -16.88 1.17
C LEU A 11 21.45 -17.75 0.01
N LYS A 12 22.53 -18.50 0.24
CA LYS A 12 23.09 -19.41 -0.76
C LYS A 12 22.07 -20.46 -1.23
N LEU A 13 21.35 -21.07 -0.28
CA LEU A 13 20.30 -22.04 -0.58
C LEU A 13 19.15 -21.40 -1.37
N LEU A 14 18.66 -20.25 -0.92
CA LEU A 14 17.52 -19.56 -1.52
C LEU A 14 17.82 -19.06 -2.93
N LEU A 15 19.02 -18.52 -3.17
CA LEU A 15 19.46 -18.13 -4.52
C LEU A 15 19.45 -19.31 -5.50
N HIS A 16 19.81 -20.52 -5.03
CA HIS A 16 19.72 -21.73 -5.83
C HIS A 16 18.25 -22.11 -6.10
N ARG A 17 17.40 -22.11 -5.06
CA ARG A 17 15.98 -22.51 -5.16
C ARG A 17 15.08 -21.51 -5.90
N LEU A 18 15.47 -20.24 -6.02
CA LEU A 18 14.75 -19.27 -6.85
C LEU A 18 14.71 -19.66 -8.34
N THR A 19 15.62 -20.53 -8.77
CA THR A 19 15.70 -21.04 -10.15
C THR A 19 15.40 -22.54 -10.24
N ASP A 20 14.71 -23.09 -9.24
CA ASP A 20 14.36 -24.52 -9.23
C ASP A 20 13.43 -24.90 -10.38
N GLU A 21 13.46 -26.16 -10.82
CA GLU A 21 12.52 -26.65 -11.83
C GLU A 21 11.08 -26.67 -11.28
N ASP A 22 10.94 -27.05 -10.00
CA ASP A 22 9.66 -27.06 -9.31
C ASP A 22 9.18 -25.62 -9.01
N PRO A 23 8.03 -25.19 -9.55
CA PRO A 23 7.57 -23.82 -9.36
C PRO A 23 7.10 -23.54 -7.93
N GLU A 24 6.63 -24.55 -7.19
CA GLU A 24 6.30 -24.37 -5.77
C GLU A 24 7.55 -24.04 -4.96
N SER A 25 8.65 -24.73 -5.25
CA SER A 25 9.96 -24.45 -4.68
C SER A 25 10.47 -23.05 -5.01
N ARG A 26 10.28 -22.56 -6.24
CA ARG A 26 10.61 -21.17 -6.60
C ARG A 26 9.77 -20.16 -5.81
N SER A 27 8.47 -20.42 -5.70
CA SER A 27 7.53 -19.59 -4.93
C SER A 27 7.94 -19.49 -3.45
N ASN A 28 8.22 -20.63 -2.82
CA ASN A 28 8.68 -20.70 -1.44
C ASN A 28 10.04 -20.02 -1.24
N ALA A 29 10.94 -20.13 -2.22
CA ALA A 29 12.22 -19.44 -2.19
C ALA A 29 12.07 -17.92 -2.29
N ALA A 30 11.13 -17.42 -3.10
CA ALA A 30 10.83 -15.98 -3.17
C ALA A 30 10.34 -15.45 -1.83
N TYR A 31 9.34 -16.10 -1.23
CA TYR A 31 8.82 -15.75 0.09
C TYR A 31 9.93 -15.73 1.15
N ALA A 32 10.68 -16.83 1.26
CA ALA A 32 11.75 -16.96 2.24
C ALA A 32 12.92 -15.98 2.02
N THR A 33 13.21 -15.60 0.76
CA THR A 33 14.21 -14.56 0.46
C THR A 33 13.75 -13.20 0.98
N GLY A 34 12.47 -12.85 0.78
CA GLY A 34 11.87 -11.64 1.33
C GLY A 34 11.95 -11.59 2.85
N LEU A 35 11.57 -12.68 3.52
CA LEU A 35 11.66 -12.79 4.99
C LEU A 35 13.10 -12.74 5.51
N LEU A 36 14.04 -13.38 4.82
CA LEU A 36 15.46 -13.31 5.18
C LEU A 36 15.95 -11.87 5.17
N ILE A 37 15.59 -11.11 4.14
CA ILE A 37 15.98 -9.69 4.02
C ILE A 37 15.28 -8.83 5.07
N GLN A 38 14.00 -9.06 5.32
CA GLN A 38 13.22 -8.31 6.30
C GLN A 38 13.73 -8.51 7.74
N HIS A 39 14.17 -9.72 8.07
CA HIS A 39 14.49 -10.09 9.45
C HIS A 39 15.98 -10.21 9.72
N SER A 40 16.85 -10.38 8.72
CA SER A 40 18.29 -10.42 8.95
C SER A 40 18.86 -9.02 9.16
N GLU A 41 19.71 -8.89 10.17
CA GLU A 41 20.50 -7.68 10.42
C GLU A 41 21.85 -7.70 9.67
N ASP A 42 22.17 -8.78 8.96
CA ASP A 42 23.45 -8.95 8.23
C ASP A 42 23.35 -8.47 6.77
N ALA A 43 23.11 -7.16 6.62
CA ALA A 43 23.06 -6.50 5.32
C ALA A 43 24.38 -6.56 4.55
N GLY A 44 25.51 -6.76 5.25
CA GLY A 44 26.82 -6.95 4.63
C GLY A 44 26.88 -8.23 3.80
N THR A 45 26.20 -9.30 4.26
CA THR A 45 26.14 -10.58 3.54
C THR A 45 25.10 -10.59 2.44
N TYR A 46 23.86 -10.16 2.70
CA TYR A 46 22.80 -10.24 1.67
C TYR A 46 22.77 -9.06 0.70
N GLY A 47 23.28 -7.89 1.09
CA GLY A 47 23.23 -6.67 0.29
C GLY A 47 23.86 -6.83 -1.11
N PRO A 48 25.06 -7.43 -1.23
CA PRO A 48 25.69 -7.69 -2.54
C PRO A 48 24.87 -8.59 -3.47
N ALA A 49 23.95 -9.40 -2.95
CA ALA A 49 23.13 -10.32 -3.73
C ALA A 49 21.88 -9.67 -4.34
N TYR A 50 21.55 -8.42 -4.01
CA TYR A 50 20.34 -7.73 -4.51
C TYR A 50 20.16 -7.80 -6.03
N PRO A 51 21.17 -7.47 -6.86
CA PRO A 51 21.04 -7.58 -8.32
C PRO A 51 20.74 -9.01 -8.78
N GLU A 52 21.34 -10.03 -8.16
CA GLU A 52 21.10 -11.42 -8.50
C GLU A 52 19.68 -11.86 -8.10
N ILE A 53 19.22 -11.46 -6.91
CA ILE A 53 17.88 -11.74 -6.41
C ILE A 53 16.84 -11.12 -7.35
N LEU A 54 16.96 -9.83 -7.68
CA LEU A 54 16.04 -9.15 -8.60
C LEU A 54 15.99 -9.84 -9.97
N ARG A 55 17.14 -10.17 -10.55
CA ARG A 55 17.22 -10.91 -11.82
C ARG A 55 16.53 -12.28 -11.75
N LYS A 56 16.60 -12.96 -10.61
CA LYS A 56 15.93 -14.25 -10.40
C LYS A 56 14.43 -14.12 -10.14
N LEU A 57 13.98 -13.01 -9.56
CA LEU A 57 12.56 -12.72 -9.30
C LEU A 57 11.82 -12.22 -10.55
N GLU A 58 12.50 -11.54 -11.47
CA GLU A 58 11.89 -10.99 -12.70
C GLU A 58 10.99 -11.99 -13.45
N PRO A 59 11.43 -13.23 -13.80
CA PRO A 59 10.56 -14.19 -14.48
C PRO A 59 9.39 -14.68 -13.60
N LEU A 60 9.51 -14.59 -12.27
CA LEU A 60 8.43 -14.97 -11.34
C LEU A 60 7.33 -13.89 -11.31
N LEU A 61 7.64 -12.63 -11.65
CA LEU A 61 6.65 -11.56 -11.79
C LEU A 61 5.88 -11.63 -13.12
N GLN A 62 6.28 -12.51 -14.04
CA GLN A 62 5.67 -12.69 -15.36
C GLN A 62 4.94 -14.04 -15.50
N THR A 63 4.86 -14.81 -14.42
CA THR A 63 4.18 -16.12 -14.40
C THR A 63 2.66 -15.95 -14.29
N GLU A 64 1.90 -16.93 -14.78
CA GLU A 64 0.44 -17.00 -14.59
C GLU A 64 0.05 -17.62 -13.23
N ARG A 65 1.02 -18.08 -12.44
CA ARG A 65 0.79 -18.69 -11.12
C ARG A 65 0.64 -17.63 -10.05
N ALA A 66 -0.60 -17.31 -9.67
CA ALA A 66 -0.94 -16.28 -8.68
C ALA A 66 -0.05 -16.33 -7.43
N ARG A 67 0.01 -17.46 -6.72
CA ARG A 67 0.86 -17.59 -5.53
C ARG A 67 2.34 -17.28 -5.74
N THR A 68 2.91 -17.63 -6.91
CA THR A 68 4.32 -17.31 -7.23
C THR A 68 4.51 -15.82 -7.48
N LEU A 69 3.56 -15.22 -8.18
CA LEU A 69 3.53 -13.79 -8.48
C LEU A 69 3.38 -12.97 -7.18
N ASP A 70 2.46 -13.38 -6.30
CA ASP A 70 2.20 -12.73 -5.01
C ASP A 70 3.44 -12.79 -4.11
N ASN A 71 4.05 -13.98 -3.96
CA ASN A 71 5.29 -14.15 -3.20
C ASN A 71 6.47 -13.36 -3.78
N ALA A 72 6.59 -13.27 -5.11
CA ALA A 72 7.62 -12.46 -5.75
C ALA A 72 7.39 -10.96 -5.50
N ALA A 73 6.15 -10.48 -5.65
CA ALA A 73 5.78 -9.10 -5.37
C ALA A 73 6.03 -8.71 -3.91
N GLY A 74 5.67 -9.62 -2.99
CA GLY A 74 5.96 -9.53 -1.57
C GLY A 74 7.46 -9.48 -1.25
N CYS A 75 8.26 -10.34 -1.91
CA CYS A 75 9.71 -10.35 -1.75
C CYS A 75 10.32 -9.01 -2.18
N VAL A 76 9.98 -8.52 -3.37
CA VAL A 76 10.49 -7.23 -3.89
C VAL A 76 10.06 -6.07 -2.98
N SER A 77 8.83 -6.09 -2.47
CA SER A 77 8.33 -5.05 -1.55
C SER A 77 9.13 -5.00 -0.25
N ARG A 78 9.50 -6.17 0.31
CA ARG A 78 10.39 -6.26 1.48
C ARG A 78 11.81 -5.77 1.16
N MET A 79 12.33 -6.06 -0.04
CA MET A 79 13.63 -5.55 -0.50
C MET A 79 13.66 -4.01 -0.60
N ILE A 80 12.64 -3.41 -1.22
CA ILE A 80 12.51 -1.95 -1.32
C ILE A 80 12.41 -1.32 0.07
N THR A 81 11.61 -1.92 0.96
CA THR A 81 11.44 -1.41 2.33
C THR A 81 12.73 -1.48 3.14
N ALA A 82 13.52 -2.54 2.97
CA ALA A 82 14.77 -2.72 3.73
C ALA A 82 15.90 -1.83 3.22
N HIS A 83 16.10 -1.76 1.90
CA HIS A 83 17.21 -1.03 1.26
C HIS A 83 16.75 -0.40 -0.06
N PRO A 84 16.00 0.72 -0.02
CA PRO A 84 15.48 1.37 -1.23
C PRO A 84 16.60 1.87 -2.15
N ASP A 85 17.81 2.11 -1.63
CA ASP A 85 19.02 2.48 -2.37
C ASP A 85 19.58 1.34 -3.24
N LYS A 86 19.16 0.09 -2.99
CA LYS A 86 19.65 -1.10 -3.70
C LYS A 86 18.69 -1.63 -4.76
N VAL A 87 17.54 -0.99 -4.93
CA VAL A 87 16.52 -1.41 -5.90
C VAL A 87 16.28 -0.28 -6.90
N PRO A 88 16.28 -0.54 -8.22
CA PRO A 88 15.87 0.45 -9.21
C PRO A 88 14.34 0.64 -9.15
N ILE A 89 13.88 1.44 -8.20
CA ILE A 89 12.44 1.63 -7.92
C ILE A 89 11.67 2.13 -9.15
N SER A 90 12.28 2.98 -9.98
CA SER A 90 11.68 3.48 -11.23
C SER A 90 11.28 2.37 -12.20
N ASP A 91 12.02 1.28 -12.21
CA ASP A 91 11.86 0.19 -13.17
C ASP A 91 10.98 -0.91 -12.59
N VAL A 92 11.12 -1.14 -11.28
CA VAL A 92 10.48 -2.25 -10.57
C VAL A 92 9.07 -1.91 -10.08
N LEU A 93 8.85 -0.69 -9.58
CA LEU A 93 7.56 -0.31 -9.00
C LEU A 93 6.40 -0.34 -10.00
N PRO A 94 6.53 0.13 -11.26
CA PRO A 94 5.46 0.01 -12.24
C PRO A 94 5.02 -1.43 -12.50
N VAL A 95 5.97 -2.37 -12.53
CA VAL A 95 5.68 -3.80 -12.67
C VAL A 95 4.87 -4.28 -11.47
N LEU A 96 5.30 -3.98 -10.24
CA LEU A 96 4.57 -4.35 -9.02
C LEU A 96 3.16 -3.77 -8.99
N VAL A 97 2.98 -2.49 -9.34
CA VAL A 97 1.66 -1.85 -9.37
C VAL A 97 0.72 -2.51 -10.37
N GLY A 98 1.25 -2.94 -11.53
CA GLY A 98 0.48 -3.66 -12.54
C GLY A 98 -0.06 -5.03 -12.08
N LEU A 99 0.47 -5.58 -10.99
CA LEU A 99 0.03 -6.85 -10.42
C LEU A 99 -1.13 -6.69 -9.42
N LEU A 100 -1.43 -5.46 -8.99
CA LEU A 100 -2.39 -5.19 -7.93
C LEU A 100 -3.80 -4.89 -8.47
N PRO A 101 -4.85 -5.17 -7.67
CA PRO A 101 -4.83 -5.85 -6.36
C PRO A 101 -4.58 -7.36 -6.47
N LEU A 102 -4.09 -7.97 -5.38
CA LEU A 102 -4.00 -9.43 -5.27
C LEU A 102 -5.40 -10.06 -5.30
N LYS A 103 -5.52 -11.29 -5.80
CA LYS A 103 -6.82 -11.90 -6.13
C LYS A 103 -7.16 -13.17 -5.36
N GLU A 104 -6.17 -13.99 -5.02
CA GLU A 104 -6.39 -15.32 -4.43
C GLU A 104 -6.23 -15.31 -2.91
N ASP A 105 -5.05 -14.91 -2.44
CA ASP A 105 -4.78 -14.69 -1.03
C ASP A 105 -4.25 -13.27 -0.78
N TYR A 106 -4.27 -12.86 0.48
CA TYR A 106 -3.93 -11.52 0.92
C TYR A 106 -2.70 -11.50 1.84
N GLU A 107 -1.97 -12.61 1.96
CA GLU A 107 -0.82 -12.71 2.87
C GLU A 107 0.25 -11.66 2.53
N GLU A 108 0.44 -11.41 1.24
CA GLU A 108 1.43 -10.47 0.74
C GLU A 108 0.93 -9.01 0.64
N ASN A 109 -0.33 -8.74 0.97
CA ASN A 109 -0.84 -7.37 0.97
C ASN A 109 -0.11 -6.50 2.01
N ALA A 110 0.14 -7.02 3.22
CA ALA A 110 0.80 -6.26 4.27
C ALA A 110 2.16 -5.68 3.84
N PRO A 111 3.15 -6.48 3.39
CA PRO A 111 4.44 -5.96 2.94
C PRO A 111 4.34 -5.08 1.69
N ILE A 112 3.45 -5.39 0.75
CA ILE A 112 3.26 -4.59 -0.47
C ILE A 112 2.76 -3.18 -0.14
N TYR A 113 1.67 -3.08 0.63
CA TYR A 113 1.10 -1.76 0.95
C TYR A 113 1.96 -1.00 1.96
N GLN A 114 2.66 -1.67 2.87
CA GLN A 114 3.66 -1.01 3.72
C GLN A 114 4.79 -0.39 2.90
N CYS A 115 5.29 -1.10 1.87
CA CYS A 115 6.27 -0.56 0.92
C CYS A 115 5.73 0.67 0.19
N ILE A 116 4.52 0.58 -0.40
CA ILE A 116 3.90 1.69 -1.12
C ILE A 116 3.70 2.92 -0.21
N VAL A 117 3.18 2.72 1.01
CA VAL A 117 3.02 3.79 2.00
C VAL A 117 4.37 4.41 2.34
N GLY A 118 5.40 3.59 2.59
CA GLY A 118 6.75 4.08 2.88
C GLY A 118 7.33 4.94 1.77
N LEU A 119 7.09 4.58 0.50
CA LEU A 119 7.49 5.38 -0.65
C LEU A 119 6.77 6.74 -0.72
N TYR A 120 5.48 6.79 -0.39
CA TYR A 120 4.74 8.06 -0.30
C TYR A 120 5.31 8.94 0.81
N GLN A 121 5.57 8.35 1.99
CA GLN A 121 6.16 9.07 3.13
C GLN A 121 7.56 9.61 2.80
N ALA A 122 8.34 8.87 2.02
CA ALA A 122 9.65 9.30 1.53
C ALA A 122 9.58 10.32 0.38
N GLY A 123 8.38 10.65 -0.12
CA GLY A 123 8.22 11.55 -1.26
C GLY A 123 8.83 11.03 -2.55
N ASN A 124 8.88 9.70 -2.73
CA ASN A 124 9.49 9.09 -3.92
C ASN A 124 8.74 9.51 -5.20
N PRO A 125 9.43 9.99 -6.26
CA PRO A 125 8.75 10.49 -7.45
C PRO A 125 7.99 9.41 -8.22
N THR A 126 8.54 8.18 -8.31
CA THR A 126 7.90 7.09 -9.05
C THR A 126 6.54 6.72 -8.46
N VAL A 127 6.41 6.63 -7.13
CA VAL A 127 5.09 6.33 -6.54
C VAL A 127 4.08 7.46 -6.77
N GLN A 128 4.54 8.71 -6.78
CA GLN A 128 3.70 9.88 -7.05
C GLN A 128 3.20 9.89 -8.50
N GLU A 129 4.05 9.53 -9.47
CA GLU A 129 3.68 9.39 -10.88
C GLU A 129 2.68 8.25 -11.11
N LEU A 130 2.79 7.17 -10.34
CA LEU A 130 1.89 6.01 -10.40
C LEU A 130 0.57 6.22 -9.64
N THR A 131 0.37 7.36 -8.95
CA THR A 131 -0.85 7.65 -8.17
C THR A 131 -2.15 7.37 -8.95
N PRO A 132 -2.33 7.79 -10.23
CA PRO A 132 -3.56 7.51 -10.97
C PRO A 132 -3.87 6.02 -11.14
N GLN A 133 -2.84 5.16 -11.23
CA GLN A 133 -3.00 3.71 -11.33
C GLN A 133 -3.26 3.08 -9.96
N LEU A 134 -2.68 3.63 -8.90
CA LEU A 134 -2.82 3.15 -7.52
C LEU A 134 -4.18 3.47 -6.90
N VAL A 135 -4.80 4.59 -7.25
CA VAL A 135 -6.09 5.00 -6.68
C VAL A 135 -7.21 3.95 -6.84
N PRO A 136 -7.47 3.36 -8.04
CA PRO A 136 -8.46 2.29 -8.16
C PRO A 136 -8.09 1.05 -7.35
N VAL A 137 -6.79 0.73 -7.23
CA VAL A 137 -6.30 -0.37 -6.39
C VAL A 137 -6.63 -0.10 -4.92
N PHE A 138 -6.35 1.10 -4.41
CA PHE A 138 -6.68 1.49 -3.04
C PHE A 138 -8.18 1.42 -2.77
N ALA A 139 -9.01 1.83 -3.73
CA ALA A 139 -10.46 1.72 -3.62
C ALA A 139 -10.91 0.27 -3.47
N ALA A 140 -10.30 -0.66 -4.21
CA ALA A 140 -10.60 -2.08 -4.14
C ALA A 140 -10.24 -2.67 -2.78
N VAL A 141 -9.01 -2.47 -2.29
CA VAL A 141 -8.53 -3.12 -1.06
C VAL A 141 -9.03 -2.47 0.24
N LEU A 142 -9.39 -1.18 0.18
CA LEU A 142 -10.04 -0.51 1.31
C LEU A 142 -11.55 -0.81 1.38
N GLY A 143 -12.13 -1.39 0.32
CA GLY A 143 -13.49 -1.90 0.29
C GLY A 143 -13.66 -3.25 0.98
N GLU A 144 -14.63 -4.03 0.49
CA GLU A 144 -14.92 -5.39 0.96
C GLU A 144 -14.21 -6.44 0.07
N PRO A 145 -13.77 -7.59 0.62
CA PRO A 145 -13.78 -7.94 2.05
C PRO A 145 -12.74 -7.15 2.85
N LYS A 146 -13.07 -6.75 4.08
CA LYS A 146 -12.16 -5.94 4.92
C LYS A 146 -10.89 -6.68 5.34
N GLU A 147 -10.94 -7.99 5.37
CA GLU A 147 -9.86 -8.89 5.76
C GLU A 147 -8.69 -8.90 4.75
N GLN A 148 -8.85 -8.22 3.61
CA GLN A 148 -7.76 -7.97 2.65
C GLN A 148 -6.56 -7.24 3.26
N LEU A 149 -6.78 -6.44 4.30
CA LEU A 149 -5.74 -5.65 4.94
C LEU A 149 -5.85 -5.78 6.44
N GLU A 150 -4.71 -6.06 7.07
CA GLU A 150 -4.55 -5.91 8.52
C GLU A 150 -4.85 -4.47 8.95
N GLU A 151 -5.38 -4.30 10.16
CA GLU A 151 -5.85 -3.01 10.67
C GLU A 151 -4.79 -1.91 10.61
N GLU A 152 -3.54 -2.24 10.96
CA GLU A 152 -2.42 -1.28 10.92
C GLU A 152 -2.11 -0.82 9.50
N THR A 153 -1.98 -1.77 8.56
CA THR A 153 -1.72 -1.48 7.15
C THR A 153 -2.87 -0.69 6.53
N ARG A 154 -4.11 -1.04 6.88
CA ARG A 154 -5.33 -0.33 6.48
C ARG A 154 -5.31 1.11 6.97
N ALA A 155 -5.00 1.37 8.24
CA ALA A 155 -4.95 2.72 8.79
C ALA A 155 -3.91 3.59 8.06
N LYS A 156 -2.71 3.06 7.84
CA LYS A 156 -1.64 3.73 7.09
C LYS A 156 -2.03 4.04 5.63
N LEU A 157 -2.74 3.11 4.99
CA LEU A 157 -3.21 3.30 3.62
C LEU A 157 -4.33 4.36 3.55
N VAL A 158 -5.22 4.41 4.53
CA VAL A 158 -6.24 5.48 4.65
C VAL A 158 -5.58 6.85 4.78
N GLU A 159 -4.56 7.00 5.63
CA GLU A 159 -3.81 8.26 5.75
C GLU A 159 -3.11 8.64 4.44
N THR A 160 -2.62 7.66 3.68
CA THR A 160 -2.05 7.89 2.35
C THR A 160 -3.11 8.38 1.36
N VAL A 161 -4.32 7.80 1.38
CA VAL A 161 -5.45 8.28 0.58
C VAL A 161 -5.85 9.70 0.96
N LYS A 162 -5.86 10.05 2.25
CA LYS A 162 -6.11 11.43 2.71
C LYS A 162 -5.04 12.40 2.20
N TYR A 163 -3.77 12.00 2.25
CA TYR A 163 -2.67 12.78 1.68
C TYR A 163 -2.88 13.03 0.18
N ILE A 164 -3.21 11.99 -0.59
CA ILE A 164 -3.50 12.10 -2.02
C ILE A 164 -4.70 13.02 -2.25
N ALA A 165 -5.80 12.86 -1.50
CA ALA A 165 -7.00 13.68 -1.62
C ALA A 165 -6.72 15.18 -1.42
N ASN A 166 -5.82 15.54 -0.49
CA ASN A 166 -5.42 16.92 -0.26
C ASN A 166 -4.57 17.51 -1.40
N LYS A 167 -3.83 16.69 -2.14
CA LYS A 167 -2.97 17.12 -3.26
C LYS A 167 -3.70 17.07 -4.60
N GLN A 168 -4.51 16.04 -4.82
CA GLN A 168 -5.15 15.68 -6.08
C GLN A 168 -6.59 15.19 -5.83
N PRO A 169 -7.50 16.05 -5.35
CA PRO A 169 -8.85 15.65 -4.95
C PRO A 169 -9.66 15.03 -6.10
N ALA A 170 -9.40 15.46 -7.34
CA ALA A 170 -10.08 14.94 -8.53
C ALA A 170 -9.88 13.43 -8.73
N LEU A 171 -8.75 12.87 -8.30
CA LEU A 171 -8.51 11.42 -8.40
C LEU A 171 -9.37 10.63 -7.41
N ILE A 172 -9.69 11.21 -6.24
CA ILE A 172 -10.41 10.51 -5.17
C ILE A 172 -11.93 10.61 -5.32
N GLN A 173 -12.44 11.74 -5.80
CA GLN A 173 -13.89 12.00 -5.90
C GLN A 173 -14.64 11.00 -6.79
N GLY A 174 -13.97 10.38 -7.76
CA GLY A 174 -14.55 9.34 -8.62
C GLY A 174 -14.77 7.98 -7.93
N HIS A 175 -14.21 7.77 -6.74
CA HIS A 175 -14.26 6.50 -6.03
C HIS A 175 -15.08 6.63 -4.74
N ALA A 176 -16.33 6.14 -4.73
CA ALA A 176 -17.25 6.28 -3.60
C ALA A 176 -16.67 5.78 -2.26
N VAL A 177 -15.94 4.66 -2.27
CA VAL A 177 -15.26 4.11 -1.09
C VAL A 177 -14.24 5.09 -0.53
N LEU A 178 -13.38 5.65 -1.39
CA LEU A 178 -12.33 6.58 -0.97
C LEU A 178 -12.90 7.96 -0.59
N ALA A 179 -13.91 8.44 -1.32
CA ALA A 179 -14.62 9.68 -1.01
C ALA A 179 -15.28 9.61 0.36
N ALA A 180 -15.88 8.48 0.73
CA ALA A 180 -16.46 8.29 2.07
C ALA A 180 -15.41 8.42 3.19
N LEU A 181 -14.20 7.88 2.98
CA LEU A 181 -13.09 7.97 3.94
C LEU A 181 -12.57 9.41 4.11
N TYR A 182 -12.66 10.23 3.06
CA TYR A 182 -12.23 11.62 3.05
C TYR A 182 -13.26 12.60 3.66
N VAL A 183 -14.56 12.37 3.43
CA VAL A 183 -15.63 13.31 3.83
C VAL A 183 -15.92 13.29 5.34
N ILE A 184 -15.53 12.23 6.06
CA ILE A 184 -15.83 12.08 7.50
C ILE A 184 -15.13 13.15 8.37
N GLU A 185 -13.92 13.61 8.02
CA GLU A 185 -13.20 14.60 8.85
C GLU A 185 -13.52 16.06 8.52
N VAL A 186 -13.88 16.38 7.27
CA VAL A 186 -14.24 17.77 6.92
C VAL A 186 -15.53 18.21 7.64
N LYS A 187 -16.48 17.29 7.88
CA LYS A 187 -17.69 17.59 8.67
C LYS A 187 -17.42 17.75 10.17
N CYS A 188 -16.44 17.02 10.73
CA CYS A 188 -16.04 17.17 12.12
C CYS A 188 -15.26 18.47 12.37
N ALA A 189 -14.38 18.88 11.46
CA ALA A 189 -13.60 20.12 11.59
C ALA A 189 -14.46 21.40 11.56
N VAL A 190 -15.58 21.39 10.82
CA VAL A 190 -16.51 22.54 10.75
C VAL A 190 -17.37 22.68 12.02
N SER A 191 -17.48 21.63 12.86
CA SER A 191 -18.35 21.65 14.04
C SER A 191 -17.69 22.17 15.32
N TYR A 192 -16.40 22.50 15.32
CA TYR A 192 -15.66 22.98 16.51
C TYR A 192 -15.18 24.44 16.44
N GLY A 193 -15.70 25.23 15.50
CA GLY A 193 -15.25 26.60 15.26
C GLY A 193 -16.36 27.63 15.20
N SER A 194 -17.11 27.84 16.30
CA SER A 194 -17.88 29.08 16.56
C SER A 194 -18.45 29.09 17.99
N ARG A 195 -17.78 29.79 18.93
CA ARG A 195 -18.50 30.45 20.05
C ARG A 195 -18.86 31.86 19.59
N PRO A 196 -20.00 32.41 20.06
CA PRO A 196 -19.82 33.53 20.98
C PRO A 196 -20.86 33.54 22.12
N GLY A 197 -20.38 33.89 23.31
CA GLY A 197 -21.22 34.47 24.35
C GLY A 197 -21.40 35.97 24.09
N SER A 198 -22.65 36.43 24.07
CA SER A 198 -23.12 37.75 24.57
C SER A 198 -24.60 37.92 24.18
N THR A 199 -25.45 38.05 25.19
CA THR A 199 -26.78 38.67 25.06
C THR A 199 -26.59 40.20 25.01
N PRO A 200 -27.44 41.00 24.32
CA PRO A 200 -28.80 41.28 24.81
C PRO A 200 -29.89 41.68 23.77
N ARG A 201 -31.14 41.71 24.29
CA ARG A 201 -32.36 42.47 23.92
C ARG A 201 -33.31 41.97 22.81
N GLU A 202 -34.56 41.86 23.24
CA GLU A 202 -35.80 41.68 22.49
C GLU A 202 -36.06 42.77 21.43
N SER A 203 -36.56 42.37 20.25
CA SER A 203 -37.71 43.03 19.60
C SER A 203 -38.31 42.16 18.48
N LYS A 204 -39.62 42.35 18.25
CA LYS A 204 -40.59 41.47 17.57
C LYS A 204 -40.56 41.51 16.03
N ARG A 205 -41.19 40.46 15.43
CA ARG A 205 -41.74 40.31 14.04
C ARG A 205 -40.68 39.91 12.99
N ARG A 206 -40.89 39.00 12.03
CA ARG A 206 -42.09 38.67 11.24
C ARG A 206 -41.87 37.30 10.53
N MET A 207 -42.96 36.55 10.27
CA MET A 207 -43.06 35.30 9.51
C MET A 207 -42.37 35.31 8.13
N CYS A 208 -41.76 34.18 7.75
CA CYS A 208 -41.95 33.51 6.43
C CYS A 208 -41.21 32.15 6.39
N MET A 209 -41.98 31.05 6.36
CA MET A 209 -41.65 29.78 5.66
C MET A 209 -42.14 29.90 4.20
N PRO A 210 -41.83 29.02 3.20
CA PRO A 210 -41.36 27.62 3.24
C PRO A 210 -40.15 27.39 2.28
N ALA A 211 -39.64 26.20 1.86
CA ALA A 211 -40.18 24.86 1.72
C ALA A 211 -39.06 23.80 1.62
N ALA A 212 -39.37 22.58 2.08
CA ALA A 212 -38.61 21.37 1.81
C ALA A 212 -38.76 20.94 0.33
N LYS A 213 -37.70 20.39 -0.26
CA LYS A 213 -37.80 19.51 -1.43
C LYS A 213 -37.05 18.21 -1.15
N VAL A 214 -37.86 17.19 -0.88
CA VAL A 214 -37.56 15.78 -1.04
C VAL A 214 -37.80 15.46 -2.51
N TYR A 215 -36.84 14.83 -3.19
CA TYR A 215 -37.14 13.98 -4.34
C TYR A 215 -36.16 12.82 -4.37
N THR A 216 -36.72 11.65 -4.08
CA THR A 216 -36.22 10.32 -4.44
C THR A 216 -36.87 9.96 -5.77
N ILE A 217 -36.10 9.35 -6.68
CA ILE A 217 -36.50 8.13 -7.38
C ILE A 217 -35.27 7.24 -7.39
#